data_AF-A0A435YLI4-F1
#
_entry.id   AF-A0A435YLI4-F1
#
_cell.length_a   1.000
_cell.length_b   1.000
_cell.length_c   1.000
_cell.angle_alpha   90.00
_cell.angle_beta   90.00
_cell.angle_gamma   90.00
#
_symmetry.space_group_name_H-M   'P 1'
#
loop_
_entity.id
_entity.type
_entity.pdbx_description
1 polymer ?
#
loop_
_entity_poly.entity_id
_entity_poly.type
_entity_poly.pdbx_seq_one_letter_code
_entity_poly.pdbx_strand_id
1 'polypeptide(L)'
;MAEPATGVIDAALLNPADSDERTEPAWGAVVSLALGVFGLVTAEFLPASLLTPMARDLGVSEGVAGQAVTATAIVAAVAAPTMAIITRRMDRRLVMWMLTGFLILS
;
A
#
# COMPACT_ATOMS: atom_id res chain seq x y z
N MET A 1 12.94 -29.59 -54.22
CA MET A 1 12.50 -28.19 -54.04
C MET A 1 11.25 -28.23 -53.17
N ALA A 2 11.20 -27.40 -52.12
CA ALA A 2 10.14 -27.21 -51.11
C ALA A 2 10.19 -28.09 -49.84
N GLU A 3 11.02 -27.68 -48.88
CA GLU A 3 10.72 -27.83 -47.45
C GLU A 3 10.85 -26.45 -46.77
N PRO A 4 9.75 -25.68 -46.60
CA PRO A 4 9.78 -24.40 -45.89
C PRO A 4 8.67 -24.30 -44.83
N ALA A 5 8.56 -25.26 -43.92
CA ALA A 5 7.52 -25.24 -42.87
C ALA A 5 8.06 -25.30 -41.42
N THR A 6 9.30 -25.74 -41.22
CA THR A 6 9.91 -25.87 -39.88
C THR A 6 10.43 -24.53 -39.33
N GLY A 7 11.04 -23.69 -40.17
CA GLY A 7 11.62 -22.41 -39.73
C GLY A 7 10.61 -21.35 -39.24
N VAL A 8 9.32 -21.45 -39.62
CA VAL A 8 8.28 -20.51 -39.15
C VAL A 8 7.76 -20.89 -37.76
N ILE A 9 7.77 -22.19 -37.44
CA ILE A 9 7.34 -22.70 -36.14
C ILE A 9 8.41 -22.36 -35.09
N ASP A 10 9.69 -22.56 -35.41
CA ASP A 10 10.81 -22.20 -34.53
C ASP A 10 10.87 -20.69 -34.24
N ALA A 11 10.60 -19.84 -35.24
CA ALA A 11 10.55 -18.38 -35.08
C ALA A 11 9.35 -17.91 -34.24
N ALA A 12 8.22 -18.63 -34.27
CA ALA A 12 7.06 -18.34 -33.43
C ALA A 12 7.22 -18.84 -31.98
N LEU A 13 7.98 -19.92 -31.77
CA LEU A 13 8.27 -20.46 -30.43
C LEU A 13 9.41 -19.72 -29.71
N LEU A 14 10.25 -18.98 -30.46
CA LEU A 14 11.32 -18.11 -29.94
C LEU A 14 10.88 -16.66 -29.69
N ASN A 15 9.58 -16.35 -29.70
CA ASN A 15 9.09 -15.08 -29.16
C ASN A 15 8.30 -15.29 -27.86
N PRO A 16 8.94 -15.82 -26.80
CA PRO A 16 8.41 -15.61 -25.47
C PRO A 16 8.44 -14.09 -25.28
N ALA A 17 7.25 -13.51 -25.16
CA ALA A 17 6.99 -12.11 -24.91
C ALA A 17 8.24 -11.34 -24.43
N ASP A 18 8.64 -10.32 -25.19
CA ASP A 18 9.31 -9.16 -24.63
C ASP A 18 8.42 -8.63 -23.49
N SER A 19 8.52 -9.28 -22.32
CA SER A 19 8.26 -8.64 -21.06
C SER A 19 9.34 -7.59 -21.01
N ASP A 20 8.93 -6.37 -21.34
CA ASP A 20 9.64 -5.12 -21.10
C ASP A 20 10.13 -5.15 -19.64
N GLU A 21 11.29 -5.79 -19.44
CA GLU A 21 12.08 -5.75 -18.22
C GLU A 21 12.51 -4.29 -18.15
N ARG A 22 11.69 -3.47 -17.51
CA ARG A 22 11.88 -2.02 -17.33
C ARG A 22 13.33 -1.75 -16.99
N THR A 23 14.10 -1.45 -18.04
CA THR A 23 15.56 -1.29 -17.97
C THR A 23 15.89 0.10 -17.44
N GLU A 24 14.92 1.01 -17.42
CA GLU A 24 15.05 2.32 -16.80
C GLU A 24 14.74 2.28 -15.29
N PRO A 25 15.58 2.92 -14.46
CA PRO A 25 15.34 3.02 -13.03
C PRO A 25 14.05 3.81 -12.77
N ALA A 26 13.11 3.18 -12.07
CA ALA A 26 11.82 3.76 -11.71
C ALA A 26 11.91 4.80 -10.58
N TRP A 27 12.72 5.84 -10.76
CA TRP A 27 12.92 6.92 -9.78
C TRP A 27 11.61 7.60 -9.37
N GLY A 28 10.64 7.72 -10.29
CA GLY A 28 9.31 8.21 -9.97
C GLY A 28 8.60 7.35 -8.91
N ALA A 29 8.70 6.03 -9.00
CA ALA A 29 8.13 5.12 -8.01
C ALA A 29 8.84 5.24 -6.65
N VAL A 30 10.17 5.45 -6.65
CA VAL A 30 10.96 5.66 -5.42
C VAL A 30 10.52 6.96 -4.74
N VAL A 31 10.38 8.06 -5.48
CA VAL A 31 9.93 9.35 -4.93
C VAL A 31 8.50 9.25 -4.42
N SER A 32 7.59 8.60 -5.15
CA SER A 32 6.22 8.37 -4.68
C SER A 32 6.17 7.52 -3.41
N LEU A 33 6.97 6.45 -3.33
CA LEU A 33 7.06 5.63 -2.13
C LEU A 33 7.66 6.41 -0.96
N ALA A 34 8.71 7.20 -1.20
CA ALA A 34 9.35 8.03 -0.17
C ALA A 34 8.39 9.08 0.40
N LEU A 35 7.66 9.81 -0.47
CA LEU A 35 6.64 10.77 -0.06
C LEU A 35 5.50 10.10 0.71
N GLY A 36 5.03 8.94 0.24
CA GLY A 36 3.97 8.17 0.90
C GLY A 36 4.40 7.69 2.29
N VAL A 37 5.59 7.10 2.41
CA VAL A 37 6.13 6.64 3.70
C VAL A 37 6.42 7.82 4.62
N PHE A 38 6.97 8.92 4.11
CA PHE A 38 7.20 10.14 4.89
C PHE A 38 5.90 10.69 5.49
N GLY A 39 4.85 10.82 4.67
CA GLY A 39 3.54 11.29 5.13
C GLY A 39 2.91 10.33 6.15
N LEU A 40 2.98 9.01 5.89
CA LEU A 40 2.50 7.98 6.82
C LEU A 40 3.20 8.09 8.17
N VAL A 41 4.53 8.14 8.17
CA VAL A 41 5.34 8.24 9.39
C VAL A 41 5.07 9.55 10.14
N THR A 42 4.93 10.66 9.42
CA THR A 42 4.57 11.95 10.01
C THR A 42 3.20 11.90 10.71
N ALA A 43 2.22 11.26 10.09
CA ALA A 43 0.89 11.09 10.67
C ALA A 43 0.91 10.22 11.93
N GLU A 44 1.75 9.18 11.97
CA GLU A 44 1.91 8.30 13.13
C GLU A 44 2.65 8.96 14.31
N PHE A 45 3.52 9.94 14.04
CA PHE A 45 4.22 10.69 15.10
C PHE A 45 3.45 11.89 15.64
N LEU A 46 2.38 12.30 14.96
CA LEU A 46 1.53 13.42 15.38
C LEU A 46 0.80 13.18 16.71
N PRO A 47 0.25 11.98 16.99
CA PRO A 47 -0.30 11.66 18.31
C PRO A 47 0.73 11.73 19.44
N ALA A 48 1.95 11.26 19.18
CA ALA A 48 3.04 11.28 20.17
C ALA A 48 3.53 12.71 20.45
N SER A 49 3.55 13.59 19.44
CA SER A 49 3.95 14.99 19.62
C SER A 49 2.89 15.84 20.31
N LEU A 50 1.61 15.46 20.20
CA LEU A 50 0.48 16.15 20.83
C LEU A 50 0.04 15.55 22.16
N LEU A 51 0.73 14.52 22.63
CA LEU A 51 0.36 13.74 23.81
C LEU A 51 0.43 14.59 25.10
N THR A 52 1.47 15.42 25.22
CA THR A 52 1.65 16.38 26.33
C THR A 52 0.58 17.48 26.35
N PRO A 53 0.24 18.17 25.24
CA PRO A 53 -0.86 19.13 25.24
C PRO A 53 -2.25 18.47 25.41
N MET A 54 -2.53 17.30 24.81
CA MET A 54 -3.80 16.58 25.01
C MET A 54 -4.00 16.14 26.47
N ALA A 55 -2.95 15.64 27.12
CA ALA A 55 -3.00 15.26 28.54
C ALA A 55 -3.32 16.47 29.43
N ARG A 56 -2.76 17.64 29.11
CA ARG A 56 -3.04 18.91 29.79
C ARG A 56 -4.47 19.37 29.63
N ASP A 57 -5.01 19.32 28.41
CA ASP A 57 -6.36 19.79 28.11
C ASP A 57 -7.45 18.89 28.71
N LEU A 58 -7.19 17.57 28.79
CA LEU A 58 -8.11 16.59 29.36
C LEU A 58 -7.91 16.35 30.87
N GLY A 59 -6.91 16.97 31.50
CA GLY A 59 -6.60 16.81 32.93
C GLY A 59 -6.17 15.40 33.34
N VAL A 60 -5.72 14.57 32.39
CA VAL A 60 -5.27 13.19 32.61
C VAL A 60 -3.74 13.09 32.53
N SER A 61 -3.15 12.05 33.11
CA SER A 61 -1.71 11.85 33.03
C SER A 61 -1.28 11.49 31.61
N GLU A 62 -0.05 11.87 31.24
CA GLU A 62 0.55 11.51 29.94
C GLU A 62 0.54 10.00 29.70
N GLY A 63 0.67 9.19 30.76
CA GLY A 63 0.57 7.73 30.66
C GLY A 63 -0.79 7.23 30.18
N VAL A 64 -1.89 7.88 30.58
CA VAL A 64 -3.25 7.53 30.12
C VAL A 64 -3.44 7.93 28.65
N ALA A 65 -2.93 9.08 28.25
CA ALA A 65 -2.92 9.48 26.83
C ALA A 65 -2.05 8.52 25.98
N GLY A 66 -0.97 7.97 26.53
CA GLY A 66 -0.14 6.95 25.88
C GLY A 66 -0.87 5.62 25.66
N GLN A 67 -1.83 5.27 26.52
CA GLN A 67 -2.68 4.09 26.32
C GLN A 67 -3.57 4.23 25.08
N ALA A 68 -4.04 5.43 24.74
CA ALA A 68 -4.84 5.64 23.54
C ALA A 68 -4.05 5.32 22.26
N VAL A 69 -2.79 5.74 22.18
CA VAL A 69 -1.87 5.41 21.08
C VAL A 69 -1.58 3.91 21.03
N THR A 70 -1.44 3.27 22.18
CA THR A 70 -1.22 1.81 22.25
C THR A 70 -2.45 1.04 21.76
N ALA A 71 -3.65 1.48 22.14
CA ALA A 71 -4.90 0.85 21.71
C ALA A 71 -5.08 0.92 20.19
N THR A 72 -4.83 2.07 19.56
CA THR A 72 -4.90 2.20 18.09
C THR A 72 -3.82 1.35 17.41
N ALA A 73 -2.62 1.25 17.97
CA ALA A 73 -1.57 0.39 17.45
C ALA A 73 -1.94 -1.11 17.50
N ILE A 74 -2.60 -1.57 18.56
CA ILE A 74 -3.10 -2.96 18.65
C ILE A 74 -4.14 -3.23 17.57
N VAL A 75 -5.10 -2.32 17.39
CA VAL A 75 -6.12 -2.43 16.33
C VAL A 75 -5.46 -2.47 14.96
N ALA A 76 -4.49 -1.58 14.70
CA ALA A 76 -3.72 -1.56 13.46
C ALA A 76 -2.93 -2.86 13.23
N ALA A 77 -2.31 -3.42 14.27
CA ALA A 77 -1.55 -4.66 14.20
C ALA A 77 -2.40 -5.88 13.80
N VAL A 78 -3.68 -5.90 14.18
CA VAL A 78 -4.63 -6.94 13.75
C VAL A 78 -5.21 -6.61 12.36
N ALA A 79 -5.53 -5.34 12.11
CA ALA A 79 -6.13 -4.89 10.86
C ALA A 79 -5.17 -5.05 9.66
N ALA A 80 -3.90 -4.69 9.80
CA ALA A 80 -2.91 -4.74 8.71
C ALA A 80 -2.78 -6.13 8.04
N PRO A 81 -2.51 -7.24 8.77
CA PRO A 81 -2.45 -8.57 8.18
C PRO A 81 -3.83 -9.04 7.69
N THR A 82 -4.90 -8.75 8.42
CA THR A 82 -6.28 -9.08 8.00
C THR A 82 -6.59 -8.45 6.64
N MET A 83 -6.26 -7.17 6.47
CA MET A 83 -6.50 -6.44 5.23
C MET A 83 -5.58 -6.90 4.11
N ALA A 84 -4.33 -7.26 4.40
CA ALA A 84 -3.42 -7.87 3.43
C ALA A 84 -3.97 -9.21 2.91
N ILE A 85 -4.55 -10.04 3.78
CA ILE A 85 -5.14 -11.34 3.41
C ILE A 85 -6.43 -11.16 2.60
N ILE A 86 -7.34 -10.29 3.06
CA ILE A 86 -8.63 -10.02 2.39
C ILE A 86 -8.37 -9.43 0.99
N THR A 87 -7.51 -8.42 0.90
CA THR A 87 -7.23 -7.71 -0.35
C THR A 87 -6.50 -8.61 -1.37
N ARG A 88 -5.71 -9.59 -0.91
CA ARG A 88 -4.99 -10.52 -1.80
C ARG A 88 -5.93 -11.35 -2.69
N ARG A 89 -7.19 -11.55 -2.29
CA ARG A 89 -8.20 -12.30 -3.07
C ARG A 89 -9.26 -11.42 -3.72
N MET A 90 -9.16 -10.10 -3.59
CA MET A 90 -10.18 -9.17 -4.05
C MET A 90 -9.74 -8.49 -5.35
N ASP A 91 -10.59 -8.54 -6.37
CA ASP A 91 -10.36 -7.80 -7.62
C ASP A 91 -10.17 -6.30 -7.30
N ARG A 92 -9.05 -5.71 -7.74
CA ARG A 92 -8.68 -4.30 -7.48
C ARG A 92 -9.80 -3.31 -7.83
N ARG A 93 -10.67 -3.67 -8.79
CA ARG A 93 -11.87 -2.89 -9.15
C ARG A 93 -12.88 -2.81 -8.01
N LEU A 94 -13.15 -3.91 -7.31
CA LEU A 94 -14.15 -3.96 -6.22
C LEU A 94 -13.73 -3.09 -5.03
N VAL A 95 -12.42 -3.06 -4.73
CA VAL A 95 -11.83 -2.18 -3.71
C VAL A 95 -12.00 -0.70 -4.09
N MET A 96 -11.69 -0.34 -5.35
CA MET A 96 -11.88 1.03 -5.86
C MET A 96 -13.36 1.45 -5.86
N TRP A 97 -14.28 0.58 -6.26
CA TRP A 97 -15.71 0.85 -6.21
C TRP A 97 -16.22 1.05 -4.78
N MET A 98 -15.78 0.21 -3.82
CA MET A 98 -16.17 0.36 -2.41
C MET A 98 -15.63 1.66 -1.81
N LEU A 99 -14.34 1.97 -1.99
CA LEU A 99 -13.75 3.20 -1.47
C LEU A 99 -14.39 4.45 -2.08
N THR A 100 -14.67 4.44 -3.39
CA THR A 100 -15.34 5.56 -4.07
C THR A 100 -16.78 5.71 -3.59
N GLY A 101 -17.51 4.62 -3.43
CA GLY A 101 -18.88 4.64 -2.90
C GLY A 101 -18.93 5.14 -1.46
N PHE A 102 -18.01 4.69 -0.61
CA PHE A 102 -17.89 5.16 0.77
C PHE A 102 -17.56 6.66 0.84
N LEU A 103 -16.66 7.14 -0.03
CA LEU A 103 -16.32 8.57 -0.11
C LEU A 103 -17.51 9.43 -0.54
N ILE A 104 -18.32 8.97 -1.49
CA ILE A 104 -19.51 9.72 -1.95
C ILE A 104 -20.61 9.74 -0.88
N LEU A 105 -20.69 8.68 -0.07
CA LEU A 105 -21.71 8.55 0.97
C LEU A 105 -21.37 9.32 2.25
N SER A 106 -20.09 9.59 2.51
CA SER A 106 -19.60 10.35 3.67
C SER A 106 -19.74 11.85 3.50
#